data_AF-A0A2E6W3C9-F1
#
_entry.id   AF-A0A2E6W3C9-F1
#
_cell.length_a   1.000
_cell.length_b   1.000
_cell.length_c   1.000
_cell.angle_alpha   90.00
_cell.angle_beta   90.00
_cell.angle_gamma   90.00
#
_symmetry.space_group_name_H-M   'P 1'
#
loop_
_entity.id
_entity.type
_entity.pdbx_description
1 polymer ?
#
loop_
_entity_poly.entity_id
_entity_poly.type
_entity_poly.pdbx_seq_one_letter_code
_entity_poly.pdbx_strand_id
1 'polypeptide(L)'
;MNPVVHAKGGRKGGREARKALRAAPLDIKVRPVQPGMRGGRYSILSDLDIANIHQAVLTVLEKVGFADAIPSCMESIKGKGGFVNDQGRLCFPAALVEDTIASANRNFLLFGQDSEFDIEPWGNKLYFGTGGAAVHIVDPLTGKYRDSTLKDLFDAARLVDAMEHIHFFQRPMVARDMVSGFDLDINTAYACISGTSKHVGTSFVSERSVKATLKMLHKVAGSEKKWRSRPFVSQSNCFVVPPLKFAQDACRCLEVAVHGGMPVLLLSAGQAGATAPAALAGAVVQAVAEVLAGLVYINALKPGAPAIFGTWPFVSDLRTGAMSGGSGEQTLLMAACGQMGQFYDFPTGVASAMTDSKVPDAQSGYEKGYNHALVGNSGANLVYEAAGMHASLLAFCKESIVIDNDIIGAVQRTIRGIECSNDSLSVETIREVCEQGPGHYLGHSQTLDLMERDYVYPEVGDRLNPKEWAEQGSKTILDRAVEKTKYLLNTYYPSHISRQIDMEIRANLDIKLPVGLMTNSKAVS
;
A
#
# COMPACT_ATOMS: atom_id res chain seq x y z
N MET A 1 -1.89 -21.43 -77.69
CA MET A 1 -3.35 -21.14 -77.71
C MET A 1 -3.84 -21.15 -76.27
N ASN A 2 -4.65 -20.15 -75.93
CA ASN A 2 -5.25 -19.73 -74.65
C ASN A 2 -5.83 -20.84 -73.74
N PRO A 3 -6.14 -20.57 -72.43
CA PRO A 3 -6.38 -19.23 -71.85
C PRO A 3 -5.75 -18.90 -70.48
N VAL A 4 -5.62 -17.59 -70.31
CA VAL A 4 -5.57 -16.83 -69.06
C VAL A 4 -6.84 -17.04 -68.24
N VAL A 5 -6.71 -17.37 -66.96
CA VAL A 5 -7.78 -17.22 -65.96
C VAL A 5 -7.38 -16.09 -65.01
N HIS A 6 -8.09 -14.96 -65.12
CA HIS A 6 -8.10 -13.95 -64.08
C HIS A 6 -8.99 -14.41 -62.93
N ALA A 7 -8.40 -14.58 -61.74
CA ALA A 7 -9.12 -14.67 -60.48
C ALA A 7 -8.74 -13.50 -59.56
N LYS A 8 -9.77 -12.95 -58.94
CA LYS A 8 -9.85 -11.63 -58.31
C LYS A 8 -9.06 -11.52 -57.01
N GLY A 9 -8.75 -10.28 -56.67
CA GLY A 9 -7.98 -9.88 -55.51
C GLY A 9 -8.62 -10.24 -54.16
N GLY A 10 -7.73 -10.42 -53.18
CA GLY A 10 -8.06 -10.57 -51.77
C GLY A 10 -6.89 -10.11 -50.92
N ARG A 11 -6.87 -8.83 -50.56
CA ARG A 11 -5.98 -8.27 -49.52
C ARG A 11 -6.28 -8.96 -48.18
N LYS A 12 -5.53 -10.02 -47.81
CA LYS A 12 -5.61 -10.66 -46.49
C LYS A 12 -4.27 -11.06 -45.85
N GLY A 13 -3.13 -10.55 -46.32
CA GLY A 13 -1.81 -10.92 -45.75
C GLY A 13 -1.33 -10.09 -44.55
N GLY A 14 -1.72 -8.82 -44.44
CA GLY A 14 -1.08 -7.89 -43.50
C GLY A 14 -1.49 -8.04 -42.02
N ARG A 15 -2.61 -8.71 -41.72
CA ARG A 15 -3.09 -8.91 -40.34
C ARG A 15 -2.56 -10.21 -39.74
N GLU A 16 -2.51 -11.27 -40.55
CA GLU A 16 -1.92 -12.56 -40.17
C GLU A 16 -0.39 -12.47 -40.06
N ALA A 17 0.29 -11.74 -40.97
CA ALA A 17 1.73 -11.49 -40.85
C ALA A 17 2.10 -10.70 -39.57
N ARG A 18 1.25 -9.73 -39.17
CA ARG A 18 1.45 -8.96 -37.91
C ARG A 18 1.10 -9.77 -36.65
N LYS A 19 0.24 -10.79 -36.75
CA LYS A 19 0.01 -11.76 -35.67
C LYS A 19 1.19 -12.74 -35.53
N ALA A 20 1.73 -13.23 -36.65
CA ALA A 20 2.89 -14.11 -36.66
C ALA A 20 4.17 -13.42 -36.13
N LEU A 21 4.41 -12.16 -36.51
CA LEU A 21 5.52 -11.34 -35.99
C LEU A 21 5.43 -11.03 -34.49
N ARG A 22 4.22 -11.04 -33.90
CA ARG A 22 4.00 -10.86 -32.45
C ARG A 22 4.02 -12.18 -31.66
N ALA A 23 3.99 -13.33 -32.35
CA ALA A 23 4.01 -14.66 -31.74
C ALA A 23 5.42 -15.29 -31.70
N ALA A 24 6.44 -14.61 -32.25
CA ALA A 24 7.83 -15.07 -32.17
C ALA A 24 8.41 -14.80 -30.75
N PRO A 25 9.11 -15.76 -30.13
CA PRO A 25 9.70 -15.57 -28.81
C PRO A 25 10.80 -14.49 -28.82
N LEU A 26 10.83 -13.65 -27.77
CA LEU A 26 11.83 -12.59 -27.60
C LEU A 26 13.25 -13.16 -27.49
N ASP A 27 14.20 -12.49 -28.13
CA ASP A 27 15.64 -12.73 -27.99
C ASP A 27 16.03 -12.68 -26.50
N ILE A 28 16.84 -13.65 -26.06
CA ILE A 28 17.32 -13.81 -24.68
C ILE A 28 17.93 -12.53 -24.12
N LYS A 29 18.59 -11.71 -24.95
CA LYS A 29 19.21 -10.43 -24.54
C LYS A 29 18.19 -9.33 -24.22
N VAL A 30 16.96 -9.50 -24.68
CA VAL A 30 15.86 -8.52 -24.57
C VAL A 30 14.80 -8.99 -23.58
N ARG A 31 15.01 -10.16 -22.96
CA ARG A 31 14.15 -10.66 -21.89
C ARG A 31 14.46 -9.87 -20.61
N PRO A 32 13.43 -9.53 -19.82
CA PRO A 32 13.62 -8.80 -18.57
C PRO A 32 14.47 -9.53 -17.53
N VAL A 33 14.71 -10.85 -17.69
CA VAL A 33 15.52 -11.69 -16.77
C VAL A 33 16.39 -12.71 -17.53
N GLN A 34 17.61 -12.98 -17.02
CA GLN A 34 18.59 -13.95 -17.54
C GLN A 34 19.30 -14.71 -16.39
N PRO A 35 19.77 -15.96 -16.58
CA PRO A 35 20.60 -16.64 -15.58
C PRO A 35 21.90 -15.87 -15.27
N GLY A 36 22.32 -15.83 -14.00
CA GLY A 36 23.58 -15.18 -13.59
C GLY A 36 23.47 -13.68 -13.23
N MET A 37 22.26 -13.19 -12.92
CA MET A 37 22.09 -11.85 -12.35
C MET A 37 22.95 -11.67 -11.08
N ARG A 38 23.67 -10.56 -10.99
CA ARG A 38 24.49 -10.22 -9.82
C ARG A 38 23.59 -9.81 -8.65
N GLY A 39 23.78 -10.40 -7.47
CA GLY A 39 23.07 -10.05 -6.23
C GLY A 39 23.99 -9.47 -5.15
N GLY A 40 23.46 -9.24 -3.94
CA GLY A 40 24.29 -9.09 -2.72
C GLY A 40 24.03 -7.92 -1.76
N ARG A 41 23.08 -7.01 -2.03
CA ARG A 41 22.62 -5.88 -1.18
C ARG A 41 21.56 -5.12 -2.00
N TYR A 42 20.29 -5.49 -1.88
CA TYR A 42 19.27 -5.06 -2.84
C TYR A 42 19.19 -3.53 -2.95
N SER A 43 19.69 -3.00 -4.06
CA SER A 43 19.67 -1.60 -4.46
C SER A 43 19.38 -1.62 -5.94
N ILE A 44 18.17 -1.22 -6.33
CA ILE A 44 17.74 -1.31 -7.73
C ILE A 44 18.26 -0.15 -8.58
N LEU A 45 18.50 1.00 -7.94
CA LEU A 45 19.16 2.16 -8.51
C LEU A 45 20.58 2.29 -7.93
N SER A 46 21.53 2.75 -8.73
CA SER A 46 22.81 3.24 -8.23
C SER A 46 22.68 4.70 -7.75
N ASP A 47 23.64 5.19 -6.96
CA ASP A 47 23.68 6.60 -6.53
C ASP A 47 23.66 7.56 -7.73
N LEU A 48 24.30 7.19 -8.83
CA LEU A 48 24.27 7.95 -10.08
C LEU A 48 22.87 7.96 -10.71
N ASP A 49 22.16 6.83 -10.70
CA ASP A 49 20.79 6.75 -11.22
C ASP A 49 19.83 7.58 -10.38
N ILE A 50 19.98 7.55 -9.05
CA ILE A 50 19.22 8.39 -8.11
C ILE A 50 19.43 9.87 -8.43
N ALA A 51 20.69 10.31 -8.59
CA ALA A 51 21.02 11.69 -8.93
C ALA A 51 20.44 12.10 -10.31
N ASN A 52 20.52 11.21 -11.30
CA ASN A 52 19.94 11.44 -12.63
C ASN A 52 18.41 11.57 -12.58
N ILE A 53 17.75 10.73 -11.79
CA ILE A 53 16.29 10.80 -11.58
C ILE A 53 15.94 12.13 -10.91
N HIS A 54 16.64 12.52 -9.85
CA HIS A 54 16.39 13.80 -9.16
C HIS A 54 16.53 15.00 -10.12
N GLN A 55 17.60 15.06 -10.91
CA GLN A 55 17.80 16.14 -11.88
C GLN A 55 16.70 16.17 -12.97
N ALA A 56 16.25 14.99 -13.42
CA ALA A 56 15.14 14.88 -14.36
C ALA A 56 13.82 15.35 -13.73
N VAL A 57 13.58 15.04 -12.45
CA VAL A 57 12.41 15.49 -11.69
C VAL A 57 12.37 17.02 -11.62
N LEU A 58 13.47 17.67 -11.23
CA LEU A 58 13.58 19.14 -11.21
C LEU A 58 13.28 19.73 -12.59
N THR A 59 13.82 19.11 -13.65
CA THR A 59 13.56 19.55 -15.03
C THR A 59 12.08 19.44 -15.41
N VAL A 60 11.40 18.36 -15.03
CA VAL A 60 9.95 18.18 -15.28
C VAL A 60 9.15 19.25 -14.53
N LEU A 61 9.47 19.48 -13.26
CA LEU A 61 8.78 20.47 -12.42
C LEU A 61 8.95 21.91 -12.93
N GLU A 62 10.15 22.26 -13.38
CA GLU A 62 10.46 23.61 -13.85
C GLU A 62 9.98 23.88 -15.28
N LYS A 63 10.12 22.93 -16.20
CA LYS A 63 9.86 23.15 -17.63
C LYS A 63 8.49 22.67 -18.10
N VAL A 64 8.02 21.55 -17.57
CA VAL A 64 6.74 20.94 -17.99
C VAL A 64 5.60 21.43 -17.11
N GLY A 65 5.78 21.42 -15.79
CA GLY A 65 4.78 21.90 -14.83
C GLY A 65 3.46 21.14 -14.86
N PHE A 66 2.45 21.68 -14.19
CA PHE A 66 1.16 21.05 -13.91
C PHE A 66 -0.01 21.85 -14.49
N ALA A 67 -1.03 21.16 -15.00
CA ALA A 67 -2.28 21.80 -15.39
C ALA A 67 -3.34 21.73 -14.26
N ASP A 68 -4.43 22.47 -14.44
CA ASP A 68 -5.67 22.35 -13.67
C ASP A 68 -5.56 22.69 -12.16
N ALA A 69 -4.53 23.44 -11.77
CA ALA A 69 -4.38 23.95 -10.41
C ALA A 69 -5.59 24.81 -10.01
N ILE A 70 -6.14 24.57 -8.82
CA ILE A 70 -7.19 25.43 -8.25
C ILE A 70 -6.63 26.81 -7.91
N PRO A 71 -7.47 27.87 -7.86
CA PRO A 71 -7.00 29.24 -7.65
C PRO A 71 -6.12 29.41 -6.40
N SER A 72 -6.51 28.83 -5.26
CA SER A 72 -5.75 28.82 -4.01
C SER A 72 -4.37 28.16 -4.13
N CYS A 73 -4.27 27.05 -4.87
CA CYS A 73 -3.01 26.39 -5.20
C CYS A 73 -2.12 27.31 -6.02
N MET A 74 -2.67 27.88 -7.10
CA MET A 74 -1.91 28.77 -7.98
C MET A 74 -1.38 30.00 -7.23
N GLU A 75 -2.21 30.59 -6.37
CA GLU A 75 -1.85 31.76 -5.57
C GLU A 75 -0.76 31.41 -4.54
N SER A 76 -0.91 30.29 -3.82
CA SER A 76 0.07 29.81 -2.83
C SER A 76 1.43 29.51 -3.45
N ILE A 77 1.46 28.81 -4.59
CA ILE A 77 2.71 28.43 -5.27
C ILE A 77 3.38 29.65 -5.91
N LYS A 78 2.62 30.55 -6.56
CA LYS A 78 3.18 31.81 -7.10
C LYS A 78 3.75 32.70 -6.01
N GLY A 79 3.08 32.78 -4.85
CA GLY A 79 3.57 33.49 -3.67
C GLY A 79 4.90 32.96 -3.13
N LYS A 80 5.32 31.75 -3.52
CA LYS A 80 6.61 31.12 -3.18
C LYS A 80 7.62 31.12 -4.33
N GLY A 81 7.33 31.82 -5.43
CA GLY A 81 8.23 31.93 -6.58
C GLY A 81 7.95 30.91 -7.71
N GLY A 82 6.90 30.10 -7.60
CA GLY A 82 6.40 29.35 -8.75
C GLY A 82 5.85 30.26 -9.84
N PHE A 83 5.80 29.77 -11.08
CA PHE A 83 5.40 30.58 -12.23
C PHE A 83 4.51 29.78 -13.18
N VAL A 84 3.90 30.45 -14.16
CA VAL A 84 3.13 29.78 -15.22
C VAL A 84 3.92 29.92 -16.51
N ASN A 85 4.19 28.80 -17.18
CA ASN A 85 4.90 28.80 -18.45
C ASN A 85 4.00 29.22 -19.62
N ASP A 86 4.58 29.34 -20.82
CA ASP A 86 3.88 29.77 -22.03
C ASP A 86 2.73 28.83 -22.44
N GLN A 87 2.71 27.59 -21.92
CA GLN A 87 1.65 26.61 -22.13
C GLN A 87 0.55 26.68 -21.06
N GLY A 88 0.58 27.67 -20.17
CA GLY A 88 -0.43 27.85 -19.12
C GLY A 88 -0.30 26.85 -17.96
N ARG A 89 0.86 26.20 -17.80
CA ARG A 89 1.09 25.19 -16.75
C ARG A 89 1.86 25.79 -15.57
N LEU A 90 1.43 25.46 -14.35
CA LEU A 90 2.08 25.86 -13.11
C LEU A 90 3.40 25.10 -12.93
N CYS A 91 4.51 25.83 -12.90
CA CYS A 91 5.87 25.32 -12.82
C CYS A 91 6.53 25.70 -11.49
N PHE A 92 7.52 24.90 -11.10
CA PHE A 92 8.21 25.00 -9.82
C PHE A 92 9.72 25.12 -10.09
N PRO A 93 10.36 26.28 -9.81
CA PRO A 93 11.81 26.41 -9.94
C PRO A 93 12.55 25.38 -9.08
N ALA A 94 13.72 24.92 -9.53
CA ALA A 94 14.53 23.95 -8.80
C ALA A 94 14.80 24.39 -7.35
N ALA A 95 15.21 25.66 -7.15
CA ALA A 95 15.47 26.22 -5.82
C ALA A 95 14.25 26.15 -4.89
N LEU A 96 13.03 26.41 -5.39
CA LEU A 96 11.81 26.29 -4.58
C LEU A 96 11.58 24.84 -4.13
N VAL A 97 11.80 23.88 -5.03
CA VAL A 97 11.64 22.46 -4.73
C VAL A 97 12.69 22.01 -3.70
N GLU A 98 13.95 22.37 -3.90
CA GLU A 98 15.07 22.03 -3.01
C GLU A 98 14.92 22.67 -1.63
N ASP A 99 14.53 23.95 -1.55
CA ASP A 99 14.26 24.64 -0.28
C ASP A 99 13.08 24.00 0.48
N THR A 100 12.04 23.58 -0.25
CA THR A 100 10.93 22.83 0.34
C THR A 100 11.41 21.49 0.86
N ILE A 101 12.21 20.75 0.07
CA ILE A 101 12.78 19.48 0.51
C ILE A 101 13.57 19.68 1.80
N ALA A 102 14.47 20.66 1.85
CA ALA A 102 15.29 20.95 3.01
C ALA A 102 14.47 21.25 4.28
N SER A 103 13.35 21.97 4.15
CA SER A 103 12.53 22.44 5.27
C SER A 103 11.31 21.56 5.62
N ALA A 104 11.01 20.55 4.81
CA ALA A 104 9.87 19.66 5.02
C ALA A 104 9.98 18.86 6.34
N ASN A 105 8.82 18.50 6.89
CA ASN A 105 8.71 17.70 8.11
C ASN A 105 8.99 16.22 7.81
N ARG A 106 10.03 15.65 8.44
CA ARG A 106 10.53 14.28 8.19
C ARG A 106 10.22 13.28 9.29
N ASN A 107 10.06 13.74 10.52
CA ASN A 107 9.98 12.90 11.72
C ASN A 107 8.69 13.19 12.48
N PHE A 108 7.59 12.67 11.97
CA PHE A 108 6.28 12.75 12.62
C PHE A 108 5.69 11.34 12.80
N LEU A 109 4.97 11.17 13.90
CA LEU A 109 4.27 9.92 14.21
C LEU A 109 2.98 9.79 13.39
N LEU A 110 2.68 8.57 13.00
CA LEU A 110 1.32 8.18 12.62
C LEU A 110 0.68 7.48 13.82
N PHE A 111 -0.28 8.14 14.44
CA PHE A 111 -0.84 7.69 15.71
C PHE A 111 -1.88 6.59 15.52
N GLY A 112 -1.91 5.62 16.43
CA GLY A 112 -3.11 4.81 16.67
C GLY A 112 -4.11 5.58 17.54
N GLN A 113 -5.34 5.07 17.63
CA GLN A 113 -6.24 5.44 18.72
C GLN A 113 -5.71 4.94 20.06
N ASP A 114 -5.06 3.77 20.05
CA ASP A 114 -4.18 3.32 21.13
C ASP A 114 -2.72 3.69 20.82
N SER A 115 -2.00 4.16 21.84
CA SER A 115 -0.58 4.51 21.74
C SER A 115 0.33 3.32 21.48
N GLU A 116 -0.10 2.09 21.78
CA GLU A 116 0.69 0.89 21.42
C GLU A 116 0.84 0.70 19.91
N PHE A 117 -0.06 1.30 19.11
CA PHE A 117 -0.05 1.23 17.65
C PHE A 117 0.47 2.50 16.99
N ASP A 118 1.19 3.36 17.72
CA ASP A 118 1.88 4.51 17.15
C ASP A 118 3.04 4.02 16.24
N ILE A 119 3.14 4.61 15.06
CA ILE A 119 4.11 4.23 14.02
C ILE A 119 5.12 5.35 13.81
N GLU A 120 6.38 4.94 13.64
CA GLU A 120 7.54 5.80 13.46
C GLU A 120 8.11 5.66 12.03
N PRO A 121 7.46 6.24 10.99
CA PRO A 121 7.77 5.93 9.59
C PRO A 121 8.96 6.76 9.06
N TRP A 122 10.11 6.69 9.72
CA TRP A 122 11.34 7.39 9.30
C TRP A 122 12.56 6.47 9.34
N GLY A 123 13.65 6.94 8.72
CA GLY A 123 14.83 6.10 8.48
C GLY A 123 14.41 4.83 7.74
N ASN A 124 14.83 3.67 8.23
CA ASN A 124 14.54 2.37 7.60
C ASN A 124 13.46 1.56 8.34
N LYS A 125 12.66 2.20 9.19
CA LYS A 125 11.57 1.52 9.90
C LYS A 125 10.44 1.23 8.93
N LEU A 126 10.11 -0.05 8.79
CA LEU A 126 9.20 -0.58 7.80
C LEU A 126 7.91 -1.07 8.47
N TYR A 127 6.78 -0.70 7.90
CA TYR A 127 5.47 -1.10 8.36
C TYR A 127 4.58 -1.51 7.19
N PHE A 128 3.80 -2.56 7.39
CA PHE A 128 2.87 -3.06 6.38
C PHE A 128 1.44 -2.74 6.77
N GLY A 129 0.62 -2.41 5.79
CA GLY A 129 -0.79 -2.16 6.01
C GLY A 129 -1.62 -2.51 4.79
N THR A 130 -2.92 -2.43 4.96
CA THR A 130 -3.84 -2.59 3.84
C THR A 130 -3.73 -1.42 2.86
N GLY A 131 -4.62 -1.34 1.87
CA GLY A 131 -4.68 -0.23 0.92
C GLY A 131 -5.49 -0.59 -0.30
N GLY A 132 -5.48 0.30 -1.29
CA GLY A 132 -6.23 0.15 -2.54
C GLY A 132 -7.61 0.79 -2.50
N ALA A 133 -8.53 0.27 -3.31
CA ALA A 133 -9.91 0.74 -3.39
C ALA A 133 -10.78 -0.31 -4.10
N ALA A 134 -10.63 -1.58 -3.70
CA ALA A 134 -11.34 -2.69 -4.32
C ALA A 134 -12.85 -2.43 -4.33
N VAL A 135 -13.48 -2.77 -5.45
CA VAL A 135 -14.92 -2.63 -5.66
C VAL A 135 -15.67 -3.96 -5.50
N HIS A 136 -14.92 -5.05 -5.37
CA HIS A 136 -15.47 -6.39 -5.19
C HIS A 136 -14.88 -7.10 -3.97
N ILE A 137 -15.67 -8.03 -3.44
CA ILE A 137 -15.21 -9.11 -2.57
C ILE A 137 -15.20 -10.39 -3.40
N VAL A 138 -14.10 -11.14 -3.30
CA VAL A 138 -14.04 -12.49 -3.85
C VAL A 138 -14.26 -13.52 -2.75
N ASP A 139 -15.15 -14.47 -3.00
CA ASP A 139 -15.26 -15.69 -2.21
C ASP A 139 -14.15 -16.65 -2.65
N PRO A 140 -13.19 -17.00 -1.78
CA PRO A 140 -12.04 -17.80 -2.18
C PRO A 140 -12.38 -19.27 -2.44
N LEU A 141 -13.52 -19.78 -1.97
CA LEU A 141 -13.95 -21.16 -2.19
C LEU A 141 -14.71 -21.31 -3.51
N THR A 142 -15.56 -20.34 -3.84
CA THR A 142 -16.38 -20.40 -5.05
C THR A 142 -15.80 -19.64 -6.23
N GLY A 143 -14.83 -18.74 -5.99
CA GLY A 143 -14.27 -17.82 -6.98
C GLY A 143 -15.26 -16.75 -7.45
N LYS A 144 -16.42 -16.61 -6.81
CA LYS A 144 -17.46 -15.65 -7.18
C LYS A 144 -17.15 -14.26 -6.62
N TYR A 145 -17.47 -13.25 -7.42
CA TYR A 145 -17.26 -11.85 -7.09
C TYR A 145 -18.62 -11.21 -6.79
N ARG A 146 -18.64 -10.35 -5.78
CA ARG A 146 -19.79 -9.48 -5.46
C ARG A 146 -19.30 -8.09 -5.11
N ASP A 147 -20.18 -7.11 -5.14
CA ASP A 147 -19.85 -5.77 -4.66
C ASP A 147 -19.46 -5.77 -3.18
N SER A 148 -18.47 -4.95 -2.85
CA SER A 148 -18.05 -4.66 -1.48
C SER A 148 -19.06 -3.77 -0.77
N THR A 149 -19.28 -4.05 0.52
CA THR A 149 -20.23 -3.33 1.36
C THR A 149 -19.53 -2.62 2.52
N LEU A 150 -20.22 -1.71 3.19
CA LEU A 150 -19.74 -1.10 4.43
C LEU A 150 -19.40 -2.13 5.51
N LYS A 151 -20.17 -3.23 5.57
CA LYS A 151 -19.89 -4.33 6.49
C LYS A 151 -18.56 -5.01 6.17
N ASP A 152 -18.27 -5.25 4.89
CA ASP A 152 -17.00 -5.89 4.51
C ASP A 152 -15.80 -5.04 4.90
N LEU A 153 -15.93 -3.71 4.77
CA LEU A 153 -14.90 -2.77 5.19
C LEU A 153 -14.67 -2.83 6.71
N PHE A 154 -15.75 -2.82 7.50
CA PHE A 154 -15.69 -2.97 8.95
C PHE A 154 -15.11 -4.32 9.39
N ASP A 155 -15.53 -5.42 8.74
CA ASP A 155 -14.98 -6.75 8.99
C ASP A 155 -13.48 -6.81 8.68
N ALA A 156 -13.02 -6.18 7.59
CA ALA A 156 -11.60 -6.13 7.24
C ALA A 156 -10.78 -5.34 8.28
N ALA A 157 -11.30 -4.22 8.78
CA ALA A 157 -10.67 -3.45 9.86
C ALA A 157 -10.52 -4.31 11.13
N ARG A 158 -11.58 -5.04 11.51
CA ARG A 158 -11.57 -5.96 12.67
C ARG A 158 -10.54 -7.08 12.54
N LEU A 159 -10.42 -7.64 11.34
CA LEU A 159 -9.40 -8.65 11.07
C LEU A 159 -8.00 -8.05 11.24
N VAL A 160 -7.73 -6.90 10.62
CA VAL A 160 -6.43 -6.21 10.72
C VAL A 160 -6.07 -5.85 12.15
N ASP A 161 -7.02 -5.40 12.96
CA ASP A 161 -6.80 -5.09 14.38
C ASP A 161 -6.25 -6.30 15.15
N ALA A 162 -6.70 -7.51 14.80
CA ALA A 162 -6.25 -8.78 15.39
C ALA A 162 -4.97 -9.38 14.76
N MET A 163 -4.44 -8.81 13.67
CA MET A 163 -3.24 -9.32 13.01
C MET A 163 -1.97 -8.67 13.56
N GLU A 164 -0.97 -9.47 13.92
CA GLU A 164 0.28 -8.97 14.49
C GLU A 164 1.13 -8.20 13.47
N HIS A 165 1.24 -8.74 12.25
CA HIS A 165 2.19 -8.27 11.25
C HIS A 165 1.60 -7.26 10.26
N ILE A 166 0.35 -6.83 10.48
CA ILE A 166 -0.31 -5.77 9.72
C ILE A 166 -0.49 -4.57 10.65
N HIS A 167 0.33 -3.55 10.47
CA HIS A 167 0.56 -2.51 11.47
C HIS A 167 -0.37 -1.30 11.35
N PHE A 168 -0.93 -1.04 10.16
CA PHE A 168 -1.90 0.04 9.94
C PHE A 168 -3.04 -0.36 8.99
N PHE A 169 -4.15 0.38 9.05
CA PHE A 169 -5.34 0.13 8.23
C PHE A 169 -5.63 1.29 7.28
N GLN A 170 -5.10 1.20 6.08
CA GLN A 170 -5.57 2.05 4.98
C GLN A 170 -6.81 1.40 4.36
N ARG A 171 -7.91 2.15 4.26
CA ARG A 171 -9.18 1.70 3.65
C ARG A 171 -8.94 0.88 2.37
N PRO A 172 -9.23 -0.43 2.36
CA PRO A 172 -8.90 -1.28 1.21
C PRO A 172 -10.00 -1.37 0.14
N MET A 173 -11.22 -0.92 0.45
CA MET A 173 -12.37 -1.13 -0.42
C MET A 173 -13.34 0.04 -0.44
N VAL A 174 -14.08 0.16 -1.54
CA VAL A 174 -15.20 1.10 -1.70
C VAL A 174 -16.49 0.43 -1.25
N ALA A 175 -17.18 0.99 -0.25
CA ALA A 175 -18.49 0.52 0.18
C ALA A 175 -19.55 0.89 -0.88
N ARG A 176 -19.88 -0.04 -1.78
CA ARG A 176 -20.75 0.20 -2.95
C ARG A 176 -22.23 0.20 -2.63
N ASP A 177 -22.59 -0.11 -1.39
CA ASP A 177 -23.94 0.00 -0.83
C ASP A 177 -24.31 1.43 -0.42
N MET A 178 -23.41 2.42 -0.61
CA MET A 178 -23.64 3.84 -0.31
C MET A 178 -24.06 4.62 -1.57
N VAL A 179 -25.13 5.39 -1.46
CA VAL A 179 -25.72 6.13 -2.60
C VAL A 179 -25.03 7.48 -2.84
N SER A 180 -24.76 8.25 -1.78
CA SER A 180 -24.15 9.58 -1.89
C SER A 180 -22.67 9.56 -1.52
N GLY A 181 -21.90 10.47 -2.11
CA GLY A 181 -20.49 10.64 -1.78
C GLY A 181 -20.25 11.04 -0.32
N PHE A 182 -21.17 11.82 0.27
CA PHE A 182 -21.10 12.19 1.68
C PHE A 182 -21.34 10.98 2.59
N ASP A 183 -22.35 10.16 2.30
CA ASP A 183 -22.61 8.94 3.08
C ASP A 183 -21.46 7.95 2.94
N LEU A 184 -20.92 7.79 1.73
CA LEU A 184 -19.75 6.96 1.48
C LEU A 184 -18.58 7.36 2.37
N ASP A 185 -18.18 8.63 2.35
CA ASP A 185 -17.02 9.11 3.09
C ASP A 185 -17.21 8.99 4.61
N ILE A 186 -18.35 9.47 5.13
CA ILE A 186 -18.62 9.48 6.57
C ILE A 186 -18.71 8.06 7.12
N ASN A 187 -19.44 7.18 6.44
CA ASN A 187 -19.60 5.80 6.88
C ASN A 187 -18.31 5.00 6.72
N THR A 188 -17.57 5.22 5.63
CA THR A 188 -16.24 4.62 5.44
C THR A 188 -15.32 5.00 6.59
N ALA A 189 -15.18 6.29 6.89
CA ALA A 189 -14.34 6.76 7.99
C ALA A 189 -14.79 6.14 9.32
N TYR A 190 -16.10 6.16 9.62
CA TYR A 190 -16.65 5.58 10.84
C TYR A 190 -16.37 4.08 10.97
N ALA A 191 -16.61 3.31 9.91
CA ALA A 191 -16.38 1.87 9.90
C ALA A 191 -14.89 1.53 10.09
N CYS A 192 -13.98 2.29 9.47
CA CYS A 192 -12.55 2.08 9.65
C CYS A 192 -12.12 2.33 11.10
N ILE A 193 -12.43 3.52 11.65
CA ILE A 193 -11.99 3.88 13.02
C ILE A 193 -12.70 3.08 14.11
N SER A 194 -13.88 2.53 13.85
CA SER A 194 -14.57 1.65 14.80
C SER A 194 -14.07 0.22 14.74
N GLY A 195 -13.56 -0.21 13.58
CA GLY A 195 -13.12 -1.59 13.36
C GLY A 195 -11.67 -1.85 13.74
N THR A 196 -10.85 -0.81 13.93
CA THR A 196 -9.47 -0.96 14.43
C THR A 196 -9.03 0.23 15.26
N SER A 197 -8.16 -0.04 16.22
CA SER A 197 -7.48 0.94 17.06
C SER A 197 -6.11 1.38 16.51
N LYS A 198 -5.62 0.71 15.46
CA LYS A 198 -4.40 1.07 14.72
C LYS A 198 -4.58 2.38 13.93
N HIS A 199 -3.48 2.92 13.41
CA HIS A 199 -3.55 4.09 12.53
C HIS A 199 -4.43 3.80 11.31
N VAL A 200 -5.37 4.71 11.01
CA VAL A 200 -6.27 4.58 9.87
C VAL A 200 -5.91 5.57 8.78
N GLY A 201 -5.97 5.15 7.52
CA GLY A 201 -5.95 6.07 6.39
C GLY A 201 -7.19 5.91 5.51
N THR A 202 -7.76 7.02 5.06
CA THR A 202 -8.96 7.02 4.21
C THR A 202 -8.96 8.18 3.23
N SER A 203 -9.74 8.07 2.16
CA SER A 203 -9.93 9.10 1.13
C SER A 203 -11.31 9.74 1.25
N PHE A 204 -11.45 10.93 0.67
CA PHE A 204 -12.68 11.71 0.69
C PHE A 204 -12.98 12.24 -0.70
N VAL A 205 -14.25 12.20 -1.11
CA VAL A 205 -14.70 12.73 -2.40
C VAL A 205 -14.99 14.24 -2.36
N SER A 206 -15.13 14.83 -1.17
CA SER A 206 -15.41 16.27 -1.04
C SER A 206 -14.87 16.91 0.25
N GLU A 207 -14.55 18.20 0.17
CA GLU A 207 -14.14 19.00 1.34
C GLU A 207 -15.22 19.04 2.44
N ARG A 208 -16.50 18.95 2.08
CA ARG A 208 -17.63 18.88 3.02
C ARG A 208 -17.52 17.62 3.87
N SER A 209 -17.18 16.48 3.25
CA SER A 209 -16.97 15.22 3.94
C SER A 209 -15.78 15.29 4.89
N VAL A 210 -14.66 15.89 4.47
CA VAL A 210 -13.48 16.08 5.32
C VAL A 210 -13.82 16.93 6.55
N LYS A 211 -14.50 18.06 6.36
CA LYS A 211 -14.95 18.95 7.46
C LYS A 211 -15.85 18.23 8.47
N ALA A 212 -16.80 17.42 7.98
CA ALA A 212 -17.69 16.64 8.84
C ALA A 212 -16.96 15.49 9.55
N THR A 213 -16.04 14.82 8.86
CA THR A 213 -15.21 13.75 9.43
C THR A 213 -14.30 14.28 10.52
N LEU A 214 -13.64 15.44 10.34
CA LEU A 214 -12.84 16.06 11.39
C LEU A 214 -13.62 16.28 12.68
N LYS A 215 -14.88 16.73 12.60
CA LYS A 215 -15.76 16.87 13.78
C LYS A 215 -15.99 15.53 14.48
N MET A 216 -16.22 14.46 13.71
CA MET A 216 -16.34 13.10 14.25
C MET A 216 -15.03 12.65 14.91
N LEU A 217 -13.87 12.89 14.28
CA LEU A 217 -12.57 12.53 14.83
C LEU A 217 -12.21 13.33 16.09
N HIS A 218 -12.56 14.61 16.15
CA HIS A 218 -12.41 15.43 17.37
C HIS A 218 -13.23 14.83 18.51
N LYS A 219 -14.43 14.31 18.22
CA LYS A 219 -15.30 13.68 19.20
C LYS A 219 -14.69 12.39 19.74
N VAL A 220 -14.20 11.52 18.85
CA VAL A 220 -13.50 10.28 19.21
C VAL A 220 -12.22 10.57 20.01
N ALA A 221 -11.43 11.57 19.61
CA ALA A 221 -10.25 12.03 20.35
C ALA A 221 -10.61 12.69 21.71
N GLY A 222 -11.88 13.05 21.92
CA GLY A 222 -12.38 13.79 23.08
C GLY A 222 -12.28 15.32 23.00
N SER A 223 -11.57 15.88 22.03
CA SER A 223 -11.63 17.30 21.64
C SER A 223 -10.80 17.57 20.37
N GLU A 224 -10.98 18.72 19.73
CA GLU A 224 -10.08 19.18 18.65
C GLU A 224 -8.63 19.32 19.12
N LYS A 225 -8.39 19.82 20.34
CA LYS A 225 -7.04 19.96 20.88
C LYS A 225 -6.34 18.60 21.00
N LYS A 226 -7.05 17.58 21.50
CA LYS A 226 -6.53 16.21 21.60
C LYS A 226 -6.29 15.57 20.24
N TRP A 227 -7.20 15.77 19.29
CA TRP A 227 -7.00 15.34 17.90
C TRP A 227 -5.73 15.93 17.30
N ARG A 228 -5.55 17.26 17.39
CA ARG A 228 -4.36 17.94 16.82
C ARG A 228 -3.04 17.50 17.45
N SER A 229 -3.05 17.02 18.70
CA SER A 229 -1.86 16.46 19.34
C SER A 229 -1.56 15.01 18.93
N ARG A 230 -2.59 14.24 18.55
CA ARG A 230 -2.47 12.81 18.21
C ARG A 230 -3.45 12.44 17.08
N PRO A 231 -3.22 12.92 15.84
CA PRO A 231 -4.10 12.60 14.73
C PRO A 231 -3.94 11.13 14.34
N PHE A 232 -4.95 10.31 14.66
CA PHE A 232 -4.96 8.87 14.40
C PHE A 232 -5.58 8.47 13.05
N VAL A 233 -5.90 9.47 12.22
CA VAL A 233 -6.33 9.26 10.83
C VAL A 233 -5.47 10.09 9.90
N SER A 234 -5.02 9.51 8.80
CA SER A 234 -4.40 10.22 7.68
C SER A 234 -5.34 10.30 6.48
N GLN A 235 -5.17 11.35 5.70
CA GLN A 235 -5.90 11.55 4.45
C GLN A 235 -5.11 10.95 3.29
N SER A 236 -5.66 9.91 2.67
CA SER A 236 -5.20 9.41 1.37
C SER A 236 -5.67 10.32 0.26
N ASN A 237 -4.75 11.00 -0.42
CA ASN A 237 -5.11 12.05 -1.36
C ASN A 237 -4.43 11.90 -2.72
N CYS A 238 -5.22 11.56 -3.74
CA CYS A 238 -4.82 11.61 -5.14
C CYS A 238 -4.99 13.06 -5.68
N PHE A 239 -4.22 14.00 -5.13
CA PHE A 239 -4.28 15.42 -5.51
C PHE A 239 -3.85 15.66 -6.96
N VAL A 240 -3.26 14.66 -7.59
CA VAL A 240 -2.84 14.64 -8.98
C VAL A 240 -3.63 13.58 -9.76
N VAL A 241 -4.01 13.91 -10.99
CA VAL A 241 -4.43 12.97 -12.04
C VAL A 241 -3.27 12.86 -13.03
N PRO A 242 -2.53 11.74 -13.03
CA PRO A 242 -1.45 11.54 -13.98
C PRO A 242 -1.94 11.59 -15.44
N PRO A 243 -1.19 12.21 -16.37
CA PRO A 243 0.10 12.85 -16.15
C PRO A 243 0.00 14.34 -15.77
N LEU A 244 0.60 14.72 -14.64
CA LEU A 244 0.92 16.10 -14.25
C LEU A 244 -0.29 17.07 -14.30
N LYS A 245 -1.44 16.69 -13.73
CA LYS A 245 -2.62 17.56 -13.59
C LYS A 245 -3.14 17.54 -12.17
N PHE A 246 -3.57 18.66 -11.62
CA PHE A 246 -4.20 18.67 -10.30
C PHE A 246 -5.65 18.14 -10.37
N ALA A 247 -5.99 17.24 -9.48
CA ALA A 247 -7.36 16.82 -9.19
C ALA A 247 -8.01 17.88 -8.29
N GLN A 248 -8.86 18.74 -8.85
CA GLN A 248 -9.38 19.92 -8.15
C GLN A 248 -10.15 19.59 -6.86
N ASP A 249 -11.02 18.58 -6.88
CA ASP A 249 -11.75 18.15 -5.67
C ASP A 249 -10.82 17.59 -4.60
N ALA A 250 -9.83 16.79 -5.00
CA ALA A 250 -8.85 16.24 -4.07
C ALA A 250 -7.95 17.35 -3.48
N CYS A 251 -7.59 18.37 -4.26
CA CYS A 251 -6.88 19.55 -3.76
C CYS A 251 -7.70 20.32 -2.70
N ARG A 252 -9.01 20.47 -2.89
CA ARG A 252 -9.90 21.06 -1.87
C ARG A 252 -9.94 20.22 -0.60
N CYS A 253 -10.02 18.89 -0.72
CA CYS A 253 -9.91 17.99 0.44
C CYS A 253 -8.56 18.15 1.17
N LEU A 254 -7.47 18.20 0.40
CA LEU A 254 -6.09 18.38 0.90
C LEU A 254 -5.95 19.65 1.73
N GLU A 255 -6.43 20.80 1.25
CA GLU A 255 -6.39 22.05 2.03
C GLU A 255 -7.10 21.89 3.38
N VAL A 256 -8.31 21.30 3.39
CA VAL A 256 -9.05 21.06 4.64
C VAL A 256 -8.29 20.13 5.58
N ALA A 257 -7.70 19.04 5.08
CA ALA A 257 -6.93 18.11 5.89
C ALA A 257 -5.71 18.78 6.54
N VAL A 258 -4.94 19.55 5.76
CA VAL A 258 -3.77 20.30 6.23
C VAL A 258 -4.15 21.29 7.35
N HIS A 259 -5.20 22.09 7.15
CA HIS A 259 -5.68 23.02 8.18
C HIS A 259 -6.32 22.30 9.38
N GLY A 260 -6.92 21.14 9.16
CA GLY A 260 -7.48 20.25 10.19
C GLY A 260 -6.44 19.53 11.03
N GLY A 261 -5.15 19.60 10.68
CA GLY A 261 -4.08 18.88 11.39
C GLY A 261 -4.04 17.38 11.11
N MET A 262 -4.61 16.96 9.98
CA MET A 262 -4.58 15.57 9.51
C MET A 262 -3.33 15.36 8.63
N PRO A 263 -2.49 14.34 8.90
CA PRO A 263 -1.42 13.95 7.99
C PRO A 263 -1.98 13.61 6.61
N VAL A 264 -1.24 13.96 5.54
CA VAL A 264 -1.70 13.71 4.16
C VAL A 264 -0.74 12.76 3.45
N LEU A 265 -1.26 11.63 2.99
CA LEU A 265 -0.58 10.78 2.01
C LEU A 265 -0.76 11.38 0.63
N LEU A 266 0.33 11.94 0.08
CA LEU A 266 0.39 12.56 -1.24
C LEU A 266 0.59 11.47 -2.28
N LEU A 267 -0.46 11.14 -3.04
CA LEU A 267 -0.45 10.02 -3.97
C LEU A 267 -0.32 10.44 -5.43
N SER A 268 0.70 9.90 -6.10
CA SER A 268 0.78 9.81 -7.56
C SER A 268 0.61 8.35 -8.00
N ALA A 269 -0.39 8.09 -8.83
CA ALA A 269 -0.79 6.74 -9.25
C ALA A 269 -0.80 6.60 -10.78
N GLY A 270 0.33 6.90 -11.43
CA GLY A 270 0.47 6.83 -12.89
C GLY A 270 0.71 5.40 -13.37
N GLN A 271 0.13 5.01 -14.50
CA GLN A 271 0.34 3.69 -15.09
C GLN A 271 1.40 3.75 -16.20
N ALA A 272 2.51 3.05 -16.00
CA ALA A 272 3.61 2.95 -16.95
C ALA A 272 3.12 2.39 -18.29
N GLY A 273 3.23 3.20 -19.34
CA GLY A 273 2.77 2.90 -20.69
C GLY A 273 1.33 3.32 -20.98
N ALA A 274 0.64 3.94 -20.02
CA ALA A 274 -0.69 4.52 -20.20
C ALA A 274 -0.73 6.00 -19.77
N THR A 275 -0.69 6.27 -18.46
CA THR A 275 -0.73 7.63 -17.89
C THR A 275 0.62 8.10 -17.31
N ALA A 276 1.64 7.26 -17.43
CA ALA A 276 3.05 7.57 -17.22
C ALA A 276 3.89 6.95 -18.36
N PRO A 277 5.16 7.38 -18.58
CA PRO A 277 6.04 6.78 -19.58
C PRO A 277 6.15 5.25 -19.45
N ALA A 278 6.25 4.54 -20.57
CA ALA A 278 6.45 3.09 -20.57
C ALA A 278 7.82 2.67 -20.02
N ALA A 279 8.83 3.54 -20.15
CA ALA A 279 10.13 3.30 -19.55
C ALA A 279 10.02 3.45 -18.02
N LEU A 280 10.41 2.42 -17.27
CA LEU A 280 10.23 2.37 -15.82
C LEU A 280 10.88 3.57 -15.11
N ALA A 281 12.11 3.93 -15.49
CA ALA A 281 12.77 5.12 -14.94
C ALA A 281 11.96 6.41 -15.18
N GLY A 282 11.35 6.56 -16.36
CA GLY A 282 10.49 7.70 -16.67
C GLY A 282 9.19 7.73 -15.85
N ALA A 283 8.62 6.56 -15.55
CA ALA A 283 7.48 6.46 -14.62
C ALA A 283 7.86 6.87 -13.20
N VAL A 284 9.06 6.49 -12.73
CA VAL A 284 9.60 6.94 -11.43
C VAL A 284 9.82 8.46 -11.43
N VAL A 285 10.44 9.04 -12.48
CA VAL A 285 10.60 10.51 -12.61
C VAL A 285 9.25 11.21 -12.50
N GLN A 286 8.24 10.76 -13.24
CA GLN A 286 6.92 11.40 -13.21
C GLN A 286 6.29 11.29 -11.82
N ALA A 287 6.30 10.12 -11.20
CA ALA A 287 5.68 9.93 -9.88
C ALA A 287 6.36 10.79 -8.81
N VAL A 288 7.69 10.82 -8.77
CA VAL A 288 8.46 11.65 -7.84
C VAL A 288 8.20 13.14 -8.06
N ALA A 289 8.15 13.59 -9.32
CA ALA A 289 7.82 14.97 -9.65
C ALA A 289 6.41 15.35 -9.17
N GLU A 290 5.43 14.50 -9.41
CA GLU A 290 4.05 14.69 -8.94
C GLU A 290 3.96 14.83 -7.43
N VAL A 291 4.57 13.92 -6.67
CA VAL A 291 4.53 13.97 -5.21
C VAL A 291 5.31 15.17 -4.65
N LEU A 292 6.45 15.55 -5.24
CA LEU A 292 7.17 16.76 -4.84
C LEU A 292 6.37 18.04 -5.11
N ALA A 293 5.61 18.13 -6.20
CA ALA A 293 4.69 19.25 -6.43
C ALA A 293 3.63 19.34 -5.30
N GLY A 294 3.11 18.19 -4.85
CA GLY A 294 2.23 18.10 -3.69
C GLY A 294 2.91 18.55 -2.39
N LEU A 295 4.18 18.17 -2.19
CA LEU A 295 4.97 18.55 -1.02
C LEU A 295 5.21 20.06 -0.97
N VAL A 296 5.55 20.68 -2.10
CA VAL A 296 5.65 22.16 -2.21
C VAL A 296 4.29 22.78 -1.91
N TYR A 297 3.21 22.21 -2.45
CA TYR A 297 1.88 22.75 -2.24
C TYR A 297 1.47 22.75 -0.77
N ILE A 298 1.60 21.62 -0.06
CA ILE A 298 1.23 21.56 1.36
C ILE A 298 2.08 22.48 2.23
N ASN A 299 3.37 22.66 1.93
CA ASN A 299 4.26 23.54 2.68
C ASN A 299 4.00 25.02 2.36
N ALA A 300 3.50 25.33 1.16
CA ALA A 300 3.02 26.66 0.83
C ALA A 300 1.74 27.02 1.63
N LEU A 301 0.84 26.05 1.86
CA LEU A 301 -0.35 26.22 2.69
C LEU A 301 0.00 26.34 4.18
N LYS A 302 0.86 25.45 4.68
CA LYS A 302 1.28 25.40 6.08
C LYS A 302 2.68 24.77 6.17
N PRO A 303 3.74 25.57 6.45
CA PRO A 303 5.09 25.05 6.61
C PRO A 303 5.16 23.93 7.65
N GLY A 304 5.82 22.84 7.32
CA GLY A 304 5.98 21.68 8.20
C GLY A 304 4.73 20.81 8.37
N ALA A 305 3.70 20.99 7.54
CA ALA A 305 2.55 20.09 7.51
C ALA A 305 3.01 18.63 7.29
N PRO A 306 2.53 17.66 8.10
CA PRO A 306 2.90 16.26 7.93
C PRO A 306 2.41 15.68 6.59
N ALA A 307 3.34 15.20 5.77
CA ALA A 307 3.02 14.47 4.55
C ALA A 307 3.81 13.18 4.41
N ILE A 308 3.12 12.17 3.90
CA ILE A 308 3.71 10.90 3.50
C ILE A 308 3.96 10.97 1.98
N PHE A 309 5.18 10.66 1.58
CA PHE A 309 5.67 10.70 0.21
C PHE A 309 5.21 9.43 -0.54
N GLY A 310 4.07 9.50 -1.23
CA GLY A 310 3.37 8.35 -1.82
C GLY A 310 3.53 8.22 -3.34
N THR A 311 4.70 7.76 -3.80
CA THR A 311 5.01 7.59 -5.23
C THR A 311 4.66 6.18 -5.72
N TRP A 312 3.49 6.01 -6.35
CA TRP A 312 2.94 4.68 -6.71
C TRP A 312 2.76 4.51 -8.23
N PRO A 313 3.83 4.57 -9.05
CA PRO A 313 3.70 4.19 -10.44
C PRO A 313 3.33 2.70 -10.57
N PHE A 314 2.25 2.42 -11.29
CA PHE A 314 1.76 1.07 -11.55
C PHE A 314 2.16 0.57 -12.94
N VAL A 315 2.18 -0.75 -13.14
CA VAL A 315 2.45 -1.37 -14.44
C VAL A 315 1.15 -1.72 -15.17
N SER A 316 1.10 -1.42 -16.47
CA SER A 316 0.12 -1.99 -17.38
C SER A 316 0.76 -3.13 -18.18
N ASP A 317 0.09 -4.29 -18.24
CA ASP A 317 0.42 -5.33 -19.21
C ASP A 317 0.09 -4.81 -20.62
N LEU A 318 1.11 -4.35 -21.34
CA LEU A 318 0.96 -3.70 -22.65
C LEU A 318 0.37 -4.62 -23.73
N ARG A 319 0.26 -5.94 -23.48
CA ARG A 319 -0.39 -6.89 -24.40
C ARG A 319 -1.90 -6.87 -24.25
N THR A 320 -2.39 -6.65 -23.03
CA THR A 320 -3.81 -6.79 -22.67
C THR A 320 -4.45 -5.45 -22.29
N GLY A 321 -3.64 -4.46 -21.90
CA GLY A 321 -4.07 -3.19 -21.31
C GLY A 321 -4.49 -3.30 -19.84
N ALA A 322 -4.45 -4.49 -19.24
CA ALA A 322 -4.78 -4.69 -17.84
C ALA A 322 -3.67 -4.14 -16.94
N MET A 323 -4.04 -3.69 -15.73
CA MET A 323 -3.05 -3.40 -14.71
C MET A 323 -2.42 -4.71 -14.21
N SER A 324 -1.12 -4.69 -13.90
CA SER A 324 -0.39 -5.84 -13.38
C SER A 324 0.39 -5.43 -12.13
N GLY A 325 -0.22 -5.64 -10.98
CA GLY A 325 0.37 -5.26 -9.70
C GLY A 325 1.23 -6.35 -9.08
N GLY A 326 1.03 -7.60 -9.50
CA GLY A 326 1.79 -8.75 -9.04
C GLY A 326 3.01 -9.06 -9.88
N SER A 327 3.46 -8.15 -10.76
CA SER A 327 4.58 -8.35 -11.69
C SER A 327 5.94 -7.98 -11.10
N GLY A 328 7.02 -8.50 -11.72
CA GLY A 328 8.39 -8.15 -11.34
C GLY A 328 8.69 -6.67 -11.61
N GLU A 329 8.20 -6.12 -12.71
CA GLU A 329 8.33 -4.71 -13.05
C GLU A 329 7.65 -3.81 -12.01
N GLN A 330 6.49 -4.22 -11.47
CA GLN A 330 5.84 -3.50 -10.37
C GLN A 330 6.75 -3.46 -9.14
N THR A 331 7.36 -4.60 -8.78
CA THR A 331 8.33 -4.65 -7.68
C THR A 331 9.50 -3.71 -7.88
N LEU A 332 10.06 -3.65 -9.09
CA LEU A 332 11.18 -2.75 -9.41
C LEU A 332 10.78 -1.28 -9.28
N LEU A 333 9.59 -0.90 -9.77
CA LEU A 333 9.08 0.46 -9.63
C LEU A 333 8.92 0.87 -8.17
N MET A 334 8.32 0.01 -7.35
CA MET A 334 8.08 0.29 -5.93
C MET A 334 9.40 0.36 -5.15
N ALA A 335 10.35 -0.53 -5.43
CA ALA A 335 11.67 -0.47 -4.83
C ALA A 335 12.44 0.80 -5.22
N ALA A 336 12.40 1.19 -6.50
CA ALA A 336 13.04 2.43 -6.96
C ALA A 336 12.42 3.67 -6.29
N CYS A 337 11.09 3.68 -6.11
CA CYS A 337 10.38 4.72 -5.38
C CYS A 337 10.77 4.75 -3.90
N GLY A 338 10.92 3.59 -3.25
CA GLY A 338 11.45 3.48 -1.89
C GLY A 338 12.84 4.10 -1.74
N GLN A 339 13.75 3.82 -2.69
CA GLN A 339 15.10 4.41 -2.69
C GLN A 339 15.09 5.93 -2.93
N MET A 340 14.22 6.43 -3.81
CA MET A 340 14.06 7.88 -3.98
C MET A 340 13.51 8.55 -2.72
N GLY A 341 12.60 7.89 -2.01
CA GLY A 341 12.11 8.34 -0.72
C GLY A 341 13.22 8.44 0.34
N GLN A 342 14.09 7.42 0.40
CA GLN A 342 15.29 7.43 1.24
C GLN A 342 16.26 8.54 0.87
N PHE A 343 16.48 8.79 -0.43
CA PHE A 343 17.33 9.88 -0.90
C PHE A 343 16.89 11.25 -0.38
N TYR A 344 15.58 11.49 -0.26
CA TYR A 344 15.04 12.74 0.28
C TYR A 344 14.87 12.75 1.80
N ASP A 345 15.04 11.60 2.47
CA ASP A 345 14.77 11.39 3.90
C ASP A 345 13.32 11.74 4.27
N PHE A 346 12.35 11.22 3.49
CA PHE A 346 10.93 11.40 3.76
C PHE A 346 10.24 10.13 4.24
N PRO A 347 9.20 10.24 5.10
CA PRO A 347 8.28 9.14 5.35
C PRO A 347 7.66 8.65 4.05
N THR A 348 8.12 7.49 3.58
CA THR A 348 7.84 7.04 2.21
C THR A 348 6.80 5.93 2.19
N GLY A 349 5.73 6.18 1.45
CA GLY A 349 4.68 5.22 1.17
C GLY A 349 4.85 4.60 -0.21
N VAL A 350 4.91 3.27 -0.30
CA VAL A 350 4.92 2.51 -1.55
C VAL A 350 3.83 1.44 -1.51
N ALA A 351 3.41 0.94 -2.66
CA ALA A 351 2.49 -0.20 -2.73
C ALA A 351 3.28 -1.51 -2.90
N SER A 352 2.72 -2.63 -2.44
CA SER A 352 3.31 -3.96 -2.64
C SER A 352 2.24 -5.04 -2.57
N ALA A 353 2.49 -6.16 -3.25
CA ALA A 353 1.74 -7.40 -3.10
C ALA A 353 0.23 -7.32 -3.44
N MET A 354 -0.17 -6.37 -4.29
CA MET A 354 -1.46 -6.43 -4.97
C MET A 354 -1.39 -7.50 -6.09
N THR A 355 -1.79 -8.73 -5.80
CA THR A 355 -1.64 -9.84 -6.75
C THR A 355 -2.59 -9.74 -7.93
N ASP A 356 -2.15 -10.22 -9.09
CA ASP A 356 -2.96 -10.38 -10.29
C ASP A 356 -3.83 -11.66 -10.24
N SER A 357 -3.58 -12.53 -9.25
CA SER A 357 -4.39 -13.71 -8.99
C SER A 357 -5.80 -13.36 -8.54
N LYS A 358 -6.76 -14.18 -8.94
CA LYS A 358 -8.20 -13.95 -8.73
C LYS A 358 -8.63 -14.47 -7.36
N VAL A 359 -7.85 -15.36 -6.75
CA VAL A 359 -8.14 -16.04 -5.49
C VAL A 359 -6.82 -16.33 -4.75
N PRO A 360 -6.86 -16.76 -3.48
CA PRO A 360 -5.66 -17.10 -2.71
C PRO A 360 -5.10 -18.47 -3.15
N ASP A 361 -4.36 -18.48 -4.25
CA ASP A 361 -3.73 -19.67 -4.83
C ASP A 361 -2.19 -19.56 -4.85
N ALA A 362 -1.53 -20.49 -5.56
CA ALA A 362 -0.08 -20.46 -5.72
C ALA A 362 0.41 -19.15 -6.38
N GLN A 363 -0.34 -18.58 -7.33
CA GLN A 363 -0.02 -17.29 -7.94
C GLN A 363 -0.04 -16.17 -6.91
N SER A 364 -1.11 -16.08 -6.12
CA SER A 364 -1.18 -15.13 -5.01
C SER A 364 0.00 -15.30 -4.06
N GLY A 365 0.35 -16.52 -3.68
CA GLY A 365 1.45 -16.79 -2.76
C GLY A 365 2.80 -16.28 -3.26
N TYR A 366 3.20 -16.67 -4.48
CA TYR A 366 4.52 -16.27 -4.99
C TYR A 366 4.58 -14.77 -5.32
N GLU A 367 3.54 -14.19 -5.93
CA GLU A 367 3.54 -12.77 -6.32
C GLU A 367 3.68 -11.87 -5.10
N LYS A 368 2.92 -12.15 -4.03
CA LYS A 368 3.00 -11.41 -2.78
C LYS A 368 4.34 -11.61 -2.09
N GLY A 369 4.85 -12.85 -2.06
CA GLY A 369 6.11 -13.19 -1.40
C GLY A 369 7.31 -12.43 -1.95
N TYR A 370 7.52 -12.45 -3.27
CA TYR A 370 8.69 -11.76 -3.84
C TYR A 370 8.53 -10.24 -3.84
N ASN A 371 7.31 -9.71 -4.04
CA ASN A 371 7.06 -8.27 -3.97
C ASN A 371 7.42 -7.75 -2.59
N HIS A 372 6.86 -8.36 -1.54
CA HIS A 372 7.13 -7.97 -0.15
C HIS A 372 8.60 -8.07 0.21
N ALA A 373 9.27 -9.16 -0.15
CA ALA A 373 10.68 -9.35 0.15
C ALA A 373 11.55 -8.25 -0.48
N LEU A 374 11.32 -7.90 -1.74
CA LEU A 374 12.15 -6.93 -2.45
C LEU A 374 11.78 -5.48 -2.08
N VAL A 375 10.49 -5.13 -2.07
CA VAL A 375 10.04 -3.79 -1.67
C VAL A 375 10.37 -3.51 -0.21
N GLY A 376 10.19 -4.47 0.69
CA GLY A 376 10.55 -4.32 2.10
C GLY A 376 12.05 -4.08 2.33
N ASN A 377 12.91 -4.57 1.44
CA ASN A 377 14.36 -4.32 1.49
C ASN A 377 14.79 -3.04 0.74
N SER A 378 13.86 -2.25 0.19
CA SER A 378 14.20 -1.03 -0.58
C SER A 378 14.43 0.23 0.26
N GLY A 379 14.10 0.18 1.55
CA GLY A 379 14.14 1.34 2.46
C GLY A 379 12.82 2.13 2.52
N ALA A 380 11.72 1.67 1.92
CA ALA A 380 10.41 2.30 2.17
C ALA A 380 9.98 2.19 3.65
N ASN A 381 9.07 3.05 4.10
CA ASN A 381 8.58 3.05 5.48
C ASN A 381 7.19 2.46 5.63
N LEU A 382 6.29 2.77 4.71
CA LEU A 382 4.89 2.36 4.75
C LEU A 382 4.58 1.59 3.48
N VAL A 383 4.34 0.29 3.61
CA VAL A 383 3.98 -0.61 2.52
C VAL A 383 2.47 -0.79 2.52
N TYR A 384 1.82 -0.17 1.55
CA TYR A 384 0.38 -0.21 1.32
C TYR A 384 -0.01 -1.38 0.44
N GLU A 385 -1.30 -1.71 0.45
CA GLU A 385 -1.91 -2.79 -0.34
C GLU A 385 -1.36 -4.18 0.02
N ALA A 386 -0.67 -4.27 1.15
CA ALA A 386 0.13 -5.42 1.52
C ALA A 386 -0.68 -6.66 1.90
N ALA A 387 -1.96 -6.47 2.22
CA ALA A 387 -2.83 -7.51 2.72
C ALA A 387 -4.23 -7.45 2.11
N GLY A 388 -4.76 -8.63 1.77
CA GLY A 388 -6.13 -8.89 1.34
C GLY A 388 -6.42 -8.60 -0.14
N MET A 389 -5.50 -8.00 -0.89
CA MET A 389 -5.77 -7.50 -2.24
C MET A 389 -5.56 -8.54 -3.34
N HIS A 390 -6.49 -8.60 -4.31
CA HIS A 390 -6.52 -9.55 -5.43
C HIS A 390 -7.00 -8.90 -6.73
N ALA A 391 -6.84 -9.64 -7.83
CA ALA A 391 -7.31 -9.27 -9.16
C ALA A 391 -6.87 -7.86 -9.57
N SER A 392 -5.61 -7.52 -9.29
CA SER A 392 -5.02 -6.23 -9.67
C SER A 392 -5.86 -5.05 -9.15
N LEU A 393 -6.05 -5.00 -7.83
CA LEU A 393 -6.85 -4.01 -7.08
C LEU A 393 -8.38 -4.06 -7.31
N LEU A 394 -8.91 -5.00 -8.09
CA LEU A 394 -10.36 -5.07 -8.32
C LEU A 394 -11.13 -5.82 -7.23
N ALA A 395 -10.46 -6.71 -6.48
CA ALA A 395 -11.11 -7.49 -5.45
C ALA A 395 -10.32 -7.59 -4.16
N PHE A 396 -11.05 -7.79 -3.07
CA PHE A 396 -10.52 -8.03 -1.76
C PHE A 396 -10.98 -9.40 -1.24
N CYS A 397 -10.09 -10.11 -0.57
CA CYS A 397 -10.36 -11.41 0.08
C CYS A 397 -10.05 -11.29 1.57
N LYS A 398 -11.04 -11.58 2.42
CA LYS A 398 -10.88 -11.46 3.88
C LYS A 398 -9.96 -12.54 4.43
N GLU A 399 -10.04 -13.75 3.88
CA GLU A 399 -9.19 -14.88 4.22
C GLU A 399 -7.73 -14.63 3.87
N SER A 400 -7.47 -13.86 2.80
CA SER A 400 -6.12 -13.44 2.47
C SER A 400 -5.50 -12.51 3.51
N ILE A 401 -6.27 -11.78 4.33
CA ILE A 401 -5.67 -11.01 5.44
C ILE A 401 -4.90 -11.95 6.38
N VAL A 402 -5.46 -13.12 6.68
CA VAL A 402 -4.84 -14.12 7.57
C VAL A 402 -3.60 -14.75 6.90
N ILE A 403 -3.71 -15.11 5.62
CA ILE A 403 -2.58 -15.67 4.86
C ILE A 403 -1.46 -14.62 4.72
N ASP A 404 -1.82 -13.37 4.43
CA ASP A 404 -0.87 -12.30 4.22
C ASP A 404 -0.18 -11.91 5.54
N ASN A 405 -0.82 -12.08 6.70
CA ASN A 405 -0.16 -11.92 8.00
C ASN A 405 1.04 -12.89 8.13
N ASP A 406 0.88 -14.17 7.80
CA ASP A 406 1.97 -15.15 7.80
C ASP A 406 3.07 -14.77 6.78
N ILE A 407 2.69 -14.38 5.57
CA ILE A 407 3.64 -13.97 4.52
C ILE A 407 4.44 -12.76 4.99
N ILE A 408 3.78 -11.73 5.53
CA ILE A 408 4.44 -10.52 6.01
C ILE A 408 5.34 -10.83 7.20
N GLY A 409 4.92 -11.67 8.15
CA GLY A 409 5.76 -12.13 9.26
C GLY A 409 7.04 -12.83 8.78
N ALA A 410 6.91 -13.74 7.82
CA ALA A 410 8.06 -14.41 7.21
C ALA A 410 8.98 -13.43 6.47
N VAL A 411 8.42 -12.46 5.73
CA VAL A 411 9.21 -11.43 5.04
C VAL A 411 9.95 -10.54 6.02
N GLN A 412 9.27 -10.04 7.07
CA GLN A 412 9.90 -9.24 8.11
C GLN A 412 11.06 -10.00 8.77
N ARG A 413 10.91 -11.32 8.96
CA ARG A 413 12.00 -12.16 9.45
C ARG A 413 13.20 -12.20 8.50
N THR A 414 12.98 -12.19 7.18
CA THR A 414 14.10 -12.08 6.21
C THR A 414 14.78 -10.71 6.28
N ILE A 415 14.02 -9.64 6.52
CA ILE A 415 14.52 -8.26 6.63
C ILE A 415 15.36 -8.06 7.89
N ARG A 416 14.97 -8.68 9.02
CA ARG A 416 15.78 -8.68 10.26
C ARG A 416 17.18 -9.27 10.05
N GLY A 417 17.35 -10.18 9.07
CA GLY A 417 18.64 -10.77 8.75
C GLY A 417 19.17 -11.73 9.82
N ILE A 418 20.50 -11.87 9.92
CA ILE A 418 21.16 -12.67 10.96
C ILE A 418 21.99 -11.73 11.82
N GLU A 419 21.68 -11.68 13.11
CA GLU A 419 22.41 -10.90 14.10
C GLU A 419 23.61 -11.72 14.58
N CYS A 420 24.83 -11.24 14.33
CA CYS A 420 26.07 -11.91 14.76
C CYS A 420 26.64 -11.23 16.01
N SER A 421 26.68 -11.98 17.12
CA SER A 421 27.31 -11.62 18.39
C SER A 421 28.10 -12.83 18.92
N ASN A 422 28.93 -12.63 19.94
CA ASN A 422 29.65 -13.75 20.56
C ASN A 422 28.70 -14.88 21.01
N ASP A 423 27.52 -14.51 21.53
CA ASP A 423 26.52 -15.47 21.99
C ASP A 423 25.78 -16.15 20.82
N SER A 424 25.42 -15.40 19.77
CA SER A 424 24.66 -15.96 18.62
C SER A 424 25.52 -16.79 17.67
N LEU A 425 26.84 -16.72 17.78
CA LEU A 425 27.76 -17.64 17.10
C LEU A 425 27.76 -19.04 17.73
N SER A 426 27.26 -19.18 18.96
CA SER A 426 26.99 -20.48 19.61
C SER A 426 28.21 -21.41 19.70
N VAL A 427 29.44 -20.90 19.72
CA VAL A 427 30.67 -21.73 19.72
C VAL A 427 30.77 -22.60 20.97
N GLU A 428 30.39 -22.08 22.14
CA GLU A 428 30.33 -22.86 23.39
C GLU A 428 29.26 -23.96 23.30
N THR A 429 28.01 -23.60 22.94
CA THR A 429 26.91 -24.54 22.72
C THR A 429 27.30 -25.68 21.78
N ILE A 430 28.00 -25.35 20.67
CA ILE A 430 28.50 -26.36 19.72
C ILE A 430 29.48 -27.31 20.40
N ARG A 431 30.44 -26.77 21.17
CA ARG A 431 31.41 -27.59 21.90
C ARG A 431 30.73 -28.50 22.92
N GLU A 432 29.85 -27.94 23.75
CA GLU A 432 29.12 -28.69 24.78
C GLU A 432 28.35 -29.86 24.17
N VAL A 433 27.60 -29.62 23.10
CA VAL A 433 26.80 -30.67 22.45
C VAL A 433 27.66 -31.71 21.74
N CYS A 434 28.77 -31.32 21.11
CA CYS A 434 29.65 -32.24 20.38
C CYS A 434 30.56 -33.08 21.29
N GLU A 435 31.08 -32.50 22.37
CA GLU A 435 32.02 -33.19 23.26
C GLU A 435 31.32 -33.98 24.36
N GLN A 436 30.18 -33.48 24.87
CA GLN A 436 29.56 -33.96 26.11
C GLN A 436 28.06 -34.27 25.97
N GLY A 437 27.42 -33.79 24.89
CA GLY A 437 25.98 -33.84 24.72
C GLY A 437 25.45 -35.04 23.92
N PRO A 438 24.14 -35.09 23.68
CA PRO A 438 23.47 -36.19 22.99
C PRO A 438 23.67 -36.18 21.46
N GLY A 439 24.56 -35.32 20.94
CA GLY A 439 24.77 -35.14 19.49
C GLY A 439 23.66 -34.35 18.78
N HIS A 440 22.77 -33.68 19.50
CA HIS A 440 21.73 -32.81 18.96
C HIS A 440 21.38 -31.65 19.92
N TYR A 441 20.74 -30.60 19.41
CA TYR A 441 20.46 -29.37 20.17
C TYR A 441 19.03 -29.28 20.75
N LEU A 442 18.12 -30.22 20.44
CA LEU A 442 16.68 -30.12 20.77
C LEU A 442 16.35 -29.81 22.24
N GLY A 443 17.14 -30.31 23.19
CA GLY A 443 16.95 -30.08 24.63
C GLY A 443 17.89 -29.03 25.23
N HIS A 444 18.70 -28.36 24.42
CA HIS A 444 19.66 -27.37 24.89
C HIS A 444 18.94 -26.07 25.29
N SER A 445 19.33 -25.45 26.41
CA SER A 445 18.71 -24.21 26.91
C SER A 445 18.70 -23.11 25.85
N GLN A 446 19.85 -22.89 25.20
CA GLN A 446 19.95 -21.92 24.11
C GLN A 446 18.93 -22.18 22.99
N THR A 447 18.65 -23.43 22.62
CA THR A 447 17.65 -23.71 21.58
C THR A 447 16.25 -23.29 22.01
N LEU A 448 15.90 -23.52 23.27
CA LEU A 448 14.61 -23.10 23.84
C LEU A 448 14.49 -21.57 23.90
N ASP A 449 15.56 -20.89 24.34
CA ASP A 449 15.59 -19.42 24.44
C ASP A 449 15.48 -18.76 23.06
N LEU A 450 16.12 -19.34 22.04
CA LEU A 450 16.11 -18.83 20.67
C LEU A 450 14.81 -19.13 19.93
N MET A 451 14.06 -20.14 20.36
CA MET A 451 12.83 -20.60 19.70
C MET A 451 11.84 -19.44 19.51
N GLU A 452 11.60 -18.65 20.55
CA GLU A 452 10.67 -17.51 20.51
C GLU A 452 11.32 -16.24 19.97
N ARG A 453 12.64 -16.09 20.12
CA ARG A 453 13.38 -14.89 19.73
C ARG A 453 13.67 -14.82 18.23
N ASP A 454 14.14 -15.91 17.63
CA ASP A 454 14.76 -15.91 16.31
C ASP A 454 13.92 -16.60 15.23
N TYR A 455 12.86 -17.31 15.60
CA TYR A 455 12.02 -18.04 14.66
C TYR A 455 10.61 -17.44 14.60
N VAL A 456 10.09 -17.33 13.39
CA VAL A 456 8.68 -16.96 13.16
C VAL A 456 7.90 -18.22 12.81
N TYR A 457 6.80 -18.41 13.53
CA TYR A 457 5.88 -19.51 13.35
C TYR A 457 4.63 -19.03 12.63
N PRO A 458 4.28 -19.64 11.49
CA PRO A 458 3.07 -19.27 10.77
C PRO A 458 1.82 -19.71 11.56
N GLU A 459 0.77 -18.92 11.48
CA GLU A 459 -0.53 -19.23 12.08
C GLU A 459 -1.34 -20.22 11.22
N VAL A 460 -1.30 -20.08 9.89
CA VAL A 460 -2.06 -20.91 8.94
C VAL A 460 -1.17 -21.71 7.98
N GLY A 461 0.11 -21.38 7.88
CA GLY A 461 1.12 -22.22 7.22
C GLY A 461 1.37 -23.53 7.98
N ASP A 462 1.53 -24.63 7.24
CA ASP A 462 1.74 -25.97 7.81
C ASP A 462 3.19 -26.42 7.64
N ARG A 463 3.76 -26.97 8.73
CA ARG A 463 5.13 -27.52 8.77
C ARG A 463 5.14 -28.96 9.28
N LEU A 464 3.98 -29.62 9.39
CA LEU A 464 3.87 -31.00 9.85
C LEU A 464 4.40 -31.97 8.79
N ASN A 465 4.77 -33.17 9.23
CA ASN A 465 5.07 -34.23 8.29
C ASN A 465 3.79 -34.74 7.60
N PRO A 466 3.88 -35.37 6.41
CA PRO A 466 2.71 -35.76 5.64
C PRO A 466 1.73 -36.70 6.35
N LYS A 467 2.23 -37.57 7.25
CA LYS A 467 1.38 -38.51 7.99
C LYS A 467 0.51 -37.77 9.01
N GLU A 468 1.13 -36.91 9.81
CA GLU A 468 0.41 -36.09 10.80
C GLU A 468 -0.58 -35.13 10.13
N TRP A 469 -0.17 -34.49 9.03
CA TRP A 469 -1.07 -33.63 8.25
C TRP A 469 -2.31 -34.39 7.73
N ALA A 470 -2.11 -35.63 7.24
CA ALA A 470 -3.21 -36.47 6.79
C ALA A 470 -4.13 -36.91 7.95
N GLU A 471 -3.55 -37.26 9.10
CA GLU A 471 -4.30 -37.59 10.32
C GLU A 471 -5.11 -36.40 10.85
N GLN A 472 -4.66 -35.17 10.59
CA GLN A 472 -5.37 -33.91 10.91
C GLN A 472 -6.33 -33.43 9.79
N GLY A 473 -6.64 -34.29 8.83
CA GLY A 473 -7.66 -34.04 7.81
C GLY A 473 -7.18 -33.32 6.55
N SER A 474 -5.87 -33.28 6.31
CA SER A 474 -5.28 -32.81 5.06
C SER A 474 -5.66 -31.37 4.66
N LYS A 475 -5.78 -30.48 5.66
CA LYS A 475 -6.22 -29.10 5.41
C LYS A 475 -5.20 -28.32 4.59
N THR A 476 -5.69 -27.57 3.62
CA THR A 476 -4.88 -26.59 2.89
C THR A 476 -4.70 -25.31 3.73
N ILE A 477 -3.79 -24.43 3.29
CA ILE A 477 -3.65 -23.10 3.89
C ILE A 477 -4.96 -22.31 3.81
N LEU A 478 -5.71 -22.45 2.72
CA LEU A 478 -6.97 -21.75 2.54
C LEU A 478 -8.05 -22.24 3.51
N ASP A 479 -8.12 -23.56 3.77
CA ASP A 479 -9.08 -24.13 4.73
C ASP A 479 -8.85 -23.54 6.13
N ARG A 480 -7.59 -23.48 6.57
CA ARG A 480 -7.22 -22.88 7.87
C ARG A 480 -7.50 -21.39 7.91
N ALA A 481 -7.21 -20.66 6.83
CA ALA A 481 -7.51 -19.23 6.75
C ALA A 481 -9.01 -18.93 6.82
N VAL A 482 -9.85 -19.75 6.17
CA VAL A 482 -11.32 -19.66 6.25
C VAL A 482 -11.80 -19.89 7.69
N GLU A 483 -11.27 -20.92 8.37
CA GLU A 483 -11.61 -21.21 9.77
C GLU A 483 -11.22 -20.07 10.70
N LYS A 484 -9.99 -19.55 10.59
CA LYS A 484 -9.49 -18.44 11.41
C LYS A 484 -10.28 -17.16 11.16
N THR A 485 -10.57 -16.83 9.90
CA THR A 485 -11.35 -15.64 9.52
C THR A 485 -12.75 -15.71 10.14
N LYS A 486 -13.44 -16.85 10.02
CA LYS A 486 -14.76 -17.06 10.63
C LYS A 486 -14.69 -16.95 12.15
N TYR A 487 -13.68 -17.54 12.78
CA TYR A 487 -13.48 -17.44 14.23
C TYR A 487 -13.35 -15.99 14.68
N LEU A 488 -12.45 -15.21 14.06
CA LEU A 488 -12.21 -13.80 14.41
C LEU A 488 -13.46 -12.95 14.21
N LEU A 489 -14.14 -13.08 13.07
CA LEU A 489 -15.36 -12.30 12.80
C LEU A 489 -16.53 -12.62 13.75
N ASN A 490 -16.52 -13.78 14.41
CA ASN A 490 -17.52 -14.18 15.39
C ASN A 490 -17.13 -13.87 16.85
N THR A 491 -15.86 -13.63 17.15
CA THR A 491 -15.36 -13.53 18.53
C THR A 491 -14.73 -12.20 18.87
N TYR A 492 -14.12 -11.51 17.89
CA TYR A 492 -13.33 -10.32 18.12
C TYR A 492 -14.11 -9.03 17.78
N TYR A 493 -14.43 -8.22 18.78
CA TYR A 493 -15.16 -6.96 18.62
C TYR A 493 -14.41 -5.83 19.33
N PRO A 494 -13.75 -4.93 18.59
CA PRO A 494 -13.07 -3.78 19.19
C PRO A 494 -14.04 -2.92 20.02
N SER A 495 -13.54 -2.38 21.13
CA SER A 495 -14.34 -1.61 22.10
C SER A 495 -13.74 -0.27 22.49
N HIS A 496 -12.72 0.18 21.75
CA HIS A 496 -12.01 1.45 21.98
C HIS A 496 -12.89 2.68 21.75
N ILE A 497 -13.93 2.59 20.92
CA ILE A 497 -14.99 3.61 20.83
C ILE A 497 -16.13 3.24 21.77
N SER A 498 -16.32 4.04 22.84
CA SER A 498 -17.37 3.79 23.82
C SER A 498 -18.77 3.96 23.22
N ARG A 499 -19.76 3.25 23.78
CA ARG A 499 -21.16 3.35 23.38
C ARG A 499 -21.71 4.79 23.47
N GLN A 500 -21.25 5.57 24.45
CA GLN A 500 -21.63 6.96 24.60
C GLN A 500 -21.15 7.80 23.39
N ILE A 501 -19.90 7.60 22.97
CA ILE A 501 -19.33 8.31 21.81
C ILE A 501 -20.05 7.86 20.52
N ASP A 502 -20.30 6.56 20.33
CA ASP A 502 -21.08 6.03 19.19
C ASP A 502 -22.47 6.69 19.09
N MET A 503 -23.20 6.75 20.21
CA MET A 503 -24.52 7.40 20.27
C MET A 503 -24.46 8.88 19.89
N GLU A 504 -23.46 9.61 20.39
CA GLU A 504 -23.29 11.03 20.11
C GLU A 504 -22.91 11.31 18.65
N ILE A 505 -22.11 10.43 18.03
CA ILE A 505 -21.80 10.50 16.61
C ILE A 505 -23.07 10.26 15.78
N ARG A 506 -23.81 9.20 16.10
CA ARG A 506 -25.07 8.83 15.41
C ARG A 506 -26.17 9.90 15.54
N ALA A 507 -26.17 10.67 16.63
CA ALA A 507 -27.11 11.77 16.79
C ALA A 507 -26.87 12.93 15.80
N ASN A 508 -25.66 13.04 15.25
CA ASN A 508 -25.26 14.15 14.36
C ASN A 508 -24.97 13.71 12.92
N LEU A 509 -24.71 12.42 12.71
CA LEU A 509 -24.33 11.84 11.42
C LEU A 509 -25.17 10.57 11.17
N ASP A 510 -25.61 10.41 9.93
CA ASP A 510 -26.40 9.26 9.48
C ASP A 510 -25.51 8.02 9.28
N ILE A 511 -25.09 7.42 10.40
CA ILE A 511 -24.24 6.23 10.40
C ILE A 511 -25.07 4.99 10.05
N LYS A 512 -24.81 4.45 8.86
CA LYS A 512 -25.42 3.27 8.25
C LYS A 512 -24.89 1.95 8.80
N LEU A 513 -23.71 1.93 9.43
CA LEU A 513 -23.18 0.71 10.05
C LEU A 513 -24.07 0.32 11.26
N PRO A 514 -24.77 -0.83 11.24
CA PRO A 514 -25.68 -1.20 12.33
C PRO A 514 -24.94 -1.50 13.63
N VAL A 515 -25.48 -1.03 14.76
CA VAL A 515 -24.92 -1.26 16.10
C VAL A 515 -24.75 -2.76 16.41
N GLY A 516 -25.72 -3.58 16.00
CA GLY A 516 -25.67 -5.04 16.24
C GLY A 516 -24.53 -5.76 15.52
N LEU A 517 -23.90 -5.15 14.51
CA LEU A 517 -22.68 -5.69 13.89
C LEU A 517 -21.40 -5.35 14.67
N MET A 518 -21.45 -4.33 15.53
CA MET A 518 -20.30 -3.82 16.28
C MET A 518 -20.15 -4.47 17.67
N THR A 519 -21.14 -5.24 18.12
CA THR A 519 -21.17 -5.87 19.44
C THR A 519 -21.43 -7.36 19.33
N ASN A 520 -20.84 -8.16 20.21
CA ASN A 520 -21.21 -9.57 20.33
C ASN A 520 -22.62 -9.67 20.96
N SER A 521 -23.59 -10.19 20.20
CA SER A 521 -24.98 -10.36 20.67
C SER A 521 -25.12 -11.34 21.84
N LYS A 522 -24.11 -12.18 22.10
CA LYS A 522 -24.07 -13.07 23.29
C LYS A 522 -23.56 -12.40 24.57
N ALA A 523 -23.07 -11.16 24.50
CA ALA A 523 -22.62 -10.40 25.67
C ALA A 523 -23.71 -9.50 26.27
N VAL A 524 -24.93 -9.54 25.73
CA VAL A 524 -26.06 -8.67 26.10
C VAL A 524 -27.25 -9.46 26.68
N SER A 525 -27.03 -10.72 27.07
CA SER A 525 -28.02 -11.55 27.78
C SER A 525 -27.64 -11.74 29.23
#